data_AF-A0A1X7VXE6-F1
#
_entry.id   AF-A0A1X7VXE6-F1
#
_cell.length_a   1.000
_cell.length_b   1.000
_cell.length_c   1.000
_cell.angle_alpha   90.00
_cell.angle_beta   90.00
_cell.angle_gamma   90.00
#
_symmetry.space_group_name_H-M   'P 1'
#
loop_
_entity.id
_entity.type
_entity.pdbx_description
1 polymer ?
#
loop_
_entity_poly.entity_id
_entity_poly.type
_entity_poly.pdbx_seq_one_letter_code
_entity_poly.pdbx_strand_id
1 'polypeptide(L)'
;MKSYENKKFLPCSTSKRQVYLEYAESCEGLYVKACAETTFNTLWRRYLPYIEKMKPMSDLCATCKEISGLIIRSANMQSDETITEAMQKALDHRSLVKKEREYYKDVLKEAQLLLKGLYTDAANNYNPPLTRPLAMLNIVAHYSFDYAQQVHYPSSPLQAGPIYFLTPRKCGIFGVCCEAIPQQVNFLIDESFDTGKGANPVISMVHFYLKNHGLNSVSIHFNADNCTGQNKNNTVIQYLLWRVMTGLNVSISISILPVGHTKFSPDWCFGLLKQKFRKAEVDSLDDFIQVVEQSSAVNKAQPVGSSNGELIVETLDWCSYFATLFKKIKGIKGFQNFVVNATSPGVVAARQAVDGPVTQFNLLKEDAQIIEDELPNILPPKGMSTERKWYLYEKIRPFCRYECKDVTCPLPDAPRLTGSSRQSTPGVDDPPDLAMEIDVPHSPRQSLEPPATQRKCGNCGQFGHNRRTCPCNQSMNNRNEFV
;
A
#
# COMPACT_ATOMS: atom_id res chain seq x y z
N MET A 1 -12.83 15.74 26.22
CA MET A 1 -13.37 15.37 24.90
C MET A 1 -13.47 16.65 24.06
N LYS A 2 -12.40 17.02 23.32
CA LYS A 2 -12.40 18.26 22.51
C LYS A 2 -13.06 17.93 21.17
N SER A 3 -14.18 18.59 20.87
CA SER A 3 -14.96 18.30 19.66
C SER A 3 -14.11 18.58 18.42
N TYR A 4 -13.99 17.59 17.56
CA TYR A 4 -13.39 17.71 16.22
C TYR A 4 -14.33 18.45 15.25
N GLU A 5 -15.43 19.02 15.75
CA GLU A 5 -16.55 19.55 14.95
C GLU A 5 -16.31 20.95 14.38
N ASN A 6 -15.27 21.69 14.84
CA ASN A 6 -15.02 23.08 14.40
C ASN A 6 -13.68 23.32 13.70
N LYS A 7 -12.95 22.28 13.28
CA LYS A 7 -11.72 22.49 12.50
C LYS A 7 -12.04 22.89 11.05
N LYS A 8 -11.47 24.01 10.59
CA LYS A 8 -11.51 24.44 9.18
C LYS A 8 -10.14 24.18 8.56
N PHE A 9 -10.11 23.69 7.33
CA PHE A 9 -8.86 23.33 6.66
C PHE A 9 -8.59 24.20 5.43
N LEU A 10 -7.38 24.75 5.34
CA LEU A 10 -6.89 25.40 4.13
C LEU A 10 -6.41 24.33 3.12
N PRO A 11 -6.58 24.56 1.80
CA PRO A 11 -6.05 23.68 0.76
C PRO A 11 -4.55 23.41 0.93
N CYS A 12 -4.08 22.22 0.51
CA CYS A 12 -2.67 21.84 0.55
C CYS A 12 -1.77 22.81 -0.26
N SER A 13 -2.30 23.38 -1.34
CA SER A 13 -1.62 24.36 -2.19
C SER A 13 -1.48 25.73 -1.53
N THR A 14 -2.38 26.07 -0.59
CA THR A 14 -2.40 27.38 0.07
C THR A 14 -1.32 27.46 1.14
N SER A 15 -0.42 28.42 1.01
CA SER A 15 0.57 28.76 2.03
C SER A 15 0.03 29.83 2.98
N LYS A 16 0.50 29.86 4.23
CA LYS A 16 0.15 30.94 5.18
C LYS A 16 0.53 32.32 4.64
N ARG A 17 1.57 32.38 3.81
CA ARG A 17 2.01 33.59 3.13
C ARG A 17 1.00 34.07 2.09
N GLN A 18 0.40 33.18 1.31
CA GLN A 18 -0.67 33.55 0.36
C GLN A 18 -1.86 34.16 1.11
N VAL A 19 -2.28 33.55 2.21
CA VAL A 19 -3.38 34.10 3.04
C VAL A 19 -3.01 35.46 3.64
N TYR A 20 -1.74 35.65 4.02
CA TYR A 20 -1.26 36.96 4.47
C TYR A 20 -1.29 38.02 3.35
N LEU A 21 -0.94 37.65 2.12
CA LEU A 21 -0.99 38.58 0.98
C LEU A 21 -2.43 39.01 0.70
N GLU A 22 -3.39 38.08 0.69
CA GLU A 22 -4.83 38.39 0.55
C GLU A 22 -5.34 39.28 1.71
N TYR A 23 -4.89 39.03 2.94
CA TYR A 23 -5.18 39.89 4.09
C TYR A 23 -4.61 41.30 3.91
N ALA A 24 -3.37 41.42 3.45
CA ALA A 24 -2.72 42.72 3.25
C ALA A 24 -3.41 43.53 2.14
N GLU A 25 -3.76 42.88 1.02
CA GLU A 25 -4.53 43.47 -0.08
C GLU A 25 -5.93 43.91 0.37
N SER A 26 -6.61 43.09 1.18
CA SER A 26 -7.92 43.45 1.75
C SER A 26 -7.83 44.65 2.70
N CYS A 27 -6.75 44.76 3.49
CA CYS A 27 -6.50 45.91 4.34
C CYS A 27 -6.26 47.18 3.53
N GLU A 28 -5.52 47.09 2.42
CA GLU A 28 -5.29 48.20 1.50
C GLU A 28 -6.62 48.70 0.88
N GLY A 29 -7.47 47.78 0.41
CA GLY A 29 -8.80 48.12 -0.11
C GLY A 29 -9.76 48.74 0.91
N LEU A 30 -9.53 48.50 2.21
CA LEU A 30 -10.30 49.08 3.32
C LEU A 30 -9.63 50.32 3.94
N TYR A 31 -8.51 50.79 3.38
CA TYR A 31 -7.70 51.90 3.91
C TYR A 31 -7.23 51.68 5.37
N VAL A 32 -6.98 50.43 5.75
CA VAL A 32 -6.47 50.05 7.07
C VAL A 32 -5.03 49.57 6.95
N LYS A 33 -4.18 49.92 7.91
CA LYS A 33 -2.79 49.45 7.94
C LYS A 33 -2.73 47.96 8.29
N ALA A 34 -2.25 47.15 7.35
CA ALA A 34 -1.96 45.73 7.61
C ALA A 34 -0.86 45.56 8.66
N CYS A 35 -1.02 44.58 9.55
CA CYS A 35 0.06 44.19 10.47
C CYS A 35 1.15 43.39 9.73
N ALA A 36 2.36 43.33 10.29
CA ALA A 36 3.46 42.54 9.69
C ALA A 36 3.15 41.02 9.68
N GLU A 37 3.69 40.28 8.72
CA GLU A 37 3.45 38.84 8.53
C GLU A 37 3.74 37.99 9.77
N THR A 38 4.77 38.36 10.55
CA THR A 38 5.11 37.69 11.82
C THR A 38 4.02 37.88 12.88
N THR A 39 3.48 39.10 12.99
CA THR A 39 2.37 39.44 13.87
C THR A 39 1.09 38.73 13.42
N PHE A 40 0.78 38.76 12.13
CA PHE A 40 -0.35 38.02 11.54
C PHE A 40 -0.30 36.54 11.89
N ASN A 41 0.86 35.88 11.70
CA ASN A 41 1.03 34.46 12.04
C ASN A 41 0.87 34.19 13.54
N THR A 42 1.27 35.13 14.40
CA THR A 42 1.11 35.02 15.86
C THR A 42 -0.36 35.14 16.25
N LEU A 43 -1.06 36.13 15.68
CA LEU A 43 -2.50 36.31 15.87
C LEU A 43 -3.30 35.11 15.35
N TRP A 44 -2.93 34.57 14.19
CA TRP A 44 -3.54 33.36 13.64
C TRP A 44 -3.42 32.18 14.62
N ARG A 45 -2.23 31.92 15.17
CA ARG A 45 -2.03 30.82 16.12
C ARG A 45 -2.84 31.01 17.41
N ARG A 46 -3.02 32.26 17.84
CA ARG A 46 -3.70 32.60 19.09
C ARG A 46 -5.23 32.58 18.95
N TYR A 47 -5.75 33.16 17.88
CA TYR A 47 -7.19 33.41 17.71
C TYR A 47 -7.86 32.49 16.70
N LEU A 48 -7.10 31.92 15.77
CA LEU A 48 -7.60 31.00 14.73
C LEU A 48 -6.91 29.61 14.78
N PRO A 49 -6.68 29.00 15.97
CA PRO A 49 -5.99 27.71 16.07
C PRO A 49 -6.76 26.55 15.42
N TYR A 50 -8.06 26.76 15.17
CA TYR A 50 -8.93 25.81 14.49
C TYR A 50 -8.80 25.83 12.97
N ILE A 51 -8.07 26.80 12.38
CA ILE A 51 -7.77 26.84 10.95
C ILE A 51 -6.38 26.24 10.70
N GLU A 52 -6.37 25.00 10.20
CA GLU A 52 -5.16 24.23 9.93
C GLU A 52 -4.92 24.07 8.42
N LYS A 53 -3.66 23.91 8.02
CA LYS A 53 -3.35 23.56 6.62
C LYS A 53 -3.52 22.05 6.44
N MET A 54 -4.22 21.63 5.38
CA MET A 54 -4.21 20.21 5.00
C MET A 54 -2.77 19.77 4.71
N LYS A 55 -2.35 18.67 5.32
CA LYS A 55 -1.08 18.04 4.99
C LYS A 55 -1.26 17.25 3.69
N PRO A 56 -0.23 17.17 2.82
CA PRO A 56 -0.22 16.20 1.73
C PRO A 56 -0.49 14.81 2.28
N MET A 57 -1.47 14.10 1.70
CA MET A 57 -1.82 12.72 2.05
C MET A 57 -1.71 11.88 0.78
N SER A 58 -1.07 10.71 0.89
CA SER A 58 -1.20 9.64 -0.10
C SER A 58 -2.45 8.81 0.20
N ASP A 59 -2.97 8.09 -0.80
CA ASP A 59 -4.03 7.10 -0.63
C ASP A 59 -5.36 7.66 -0.12
N LEU A 60 -5.69 8.88 -0.55
CA LEU A 60 -6.95 9.54 -0.25
C LEU A 60 -8.14 8.75 -0.82
N CYS A 61 -9.12 8.47 0.03
CA CYS A 61 -10.43 7.97 -0.39
C CYS A 61 -11.02 8.87 -1.48
N ALA A 62 -11.32 8.29 -2.65
CA ALA A 62 -11.85 9.01 -3.80
C ALA A 62 -13.14 9.77 -3.46
N THR A 63 -14.06 9.12 -2.73
CA THR A 63 -15.29 9.73 -2.23
C THR A 63 -14.99 10.92 -1.32
N CYS A 64 -14.04 10.80 -0.39
CA CYS A 64 -13.63 11.94 0.45
C CYS A 64 -13.02 13.08 -0.35
N LYS A 65 -12.20 12.78 -1.36
CA LYS A 65 -11.56 13.77 -2.24
C LYS A 65 -12.60 14.52 -3.08
N GLU A 66 -13.53 13.79 -3.69
CA GLU A 66 -14.60 14.35 -4.51
C GLU A 66 -15.51 15.26 -3.69
N ILE A 67 -16.00 14.77 -2.55
CA ILE A 67 -16.85 15.52 -1.63
C ILE A 67 -16.13 16.77 -1.11
N SER A 68 -14.85 16.66 -0.71
CA SER A 68 -14.07 17.82 -0.28
C SER A 68 -13.89 18.83 -1.41
N GLY A 69 -13.65 18.35 -2.63
CA GLY A 69 -13.55 19.21 -3.82
C GLY A 69 -14.85 19.96 -4.11
N LEU A 70 -16.00 19.30 -3.99
CA LEU A 70 -17.32 19.95 -4.13
C LEU A 70 -17.53 21.01 -3.05
N ILE A 71 -17.29 20.68 -1.78
CA ILE A 71 -17.43 21.64 -0.67
C ILE A 71 -16.51 22.85 -0.85
N ILE A 72 -15.26 22.65 -1.28
CA ILE A 72 -14.29 23.73 -1.49
C ILE A 72 -14.70 24.62 -2.68
N ARG A 73 -15.11 24.04 -3.81
CA ARG A 73 -15.51 24.80 -5.00
C ARG A 73 -16.77 25.63 -4.76
N SER A 74 -17.67 25.12 -3.93
CA SER A 74 -18.97 25.75 -3.66
C SER A 74 -18.96 26.68 -2.43
N ALA A 75 -17.82 26.85 -1.76
CA ALA A 75 -17.70 27.67 -0.54
C ALA A 75 -18.08 29.16 -0.72
N ASN A 76 -18.13 29.65 -1.95
CA ASN A 76 -18.54 31.02 -2.30
C ASN A 76 -19.98 31.14 -2.85
N MET A 77 -20.74 30.04 -2.91
CA MET A 77 -22.12 30.03 -3.41
C MET A 77 -23.10 29.90 -2.24
N GLN A 78 -24.01 30.88 -2.11
CA GLN A 78 -25.05 30.87 -1.08
C GLN A 78 -26.12 29.84 -1.45
N SER A 79 -26.23 28.79 -0.62
CA SER A 79 -27.30 27.79 -0.58
C SER A 79 -27.61 27.12 -1.92
N ASP A 80 -26.78 26.16 -2.30
CA ASP A 80 -27.04 25.24 -3.41
C ASP A 80 -27.44 23.88 -2.81
N GLU A 81 -28.58 23.32 -3.24
CA GLU A 81 -29.05 21.98 -2.84
C GLU A 81 -27.95 20.92 -3.02
N THR A 82 -27.11 21.11 -4.03
CA THR A 82 -25.93 20.26 -4.30
C THR A 82 -24.90 20.25 -3.17
N ILE A 83 -24.74 21.35 -2.42
CA ILE A 83 -23.85 21.41 -1.24
C ILE A 83 -24.47 20.59 -0.11
N THR A 84 -25.77 20.74 0.14
CA THR A 84 -26.48 19.99 1.17
C THR A 84 -26.42 18.49 0.89
N GLU A 85 -26.65 18.08 -0.36
CA GLU A 85 -26.49 16.68 -0.77
C GLU A 85 -25.06 16.17 -0.63
N ALA A 86 -24.05 16.96 -1.03
CA ALA A 86 -22.64 16.60 -0.88
C ALA A 86 -22.25 16.47 0.60
N MET A 87 -22.75 17.35 1.47
CA MET A 87 -22.56 17.28 2.91
C MET A 87 -23.24 16.04 3.51
N GLN A 88 -24.46 15.72 3.08
CA GLN A 88 -25.14 14.50 3.54
C GLN A 88 -24.38 13.25 3.11
N LYS A 89 -23.95 13.15 1.84
CA LYS A 89 -23.08 12.07 1.35
C LYS A 89 -21.78 11.96 2.16
N ALA A 90 -21.21 13.10 2.59
CA ALA A 90 -20.02 13.13 3.44
C ALA A 90 -20.28 12.51 4.82
N LEU A 91 -21.41 12.87 5.43
CA LEU A 91 -21.83 12.36 6.72
C LEU A 91 -22.13 10.85 6.65
N ASP A 92 -22.83 10.41 5.61
CA ASP A 92 -23.16 9.00 5.38
C ASP A 92 -21.89 8.16 5.18
N HIS A 93 -20.97 8.63 4.32
CA HIS A 93 -19.68 7.98 4.10
C HIS A 93 -18.85 7.91 5.39
N ARG A 94 -18.79 9.01 6.16
CA ARG A 94 -18.08 9.05 7.44
C ARG A 94 -18.71 8.10 8.47
N SER A 95 -20.04 8.03 8.51
CA SER A 95 -20.78 7.14 9.39
C SER A 95 -20.49 5.68 9.05
N LEU A 96 -20.55 5.31 7.76
CA LEU A 96 -20.20 3.98 7.27
C LEU A 96 -18.77 3.59 7.67
N VAL A 97 -17.78 4.44 7.34
CA VAL A 97 -16.37 4.18 7.68
C VAL A 97 -16.18 4.03 9.19
N LYS A 98 -16.86 4.87 9.99
CA LYS A 98 -16.79 4.79 11.45
C LYS A 98 -17.32 3.44 11.96
N LYS A 99 -18.47 2.99 11.48
CA LYS A 99 -19.08 1.70 11.86
C LYS A 99 -18.18 0.52 11.51
N GLU A 100 -17.66 0.48 10.28
CA GLU A 100 -16.71 -0.57 9.85
C GLU A 100 -15.45 -0.60 10.73
N ARG A 101 -14.97 0.57 11.15
CA ARG A 101 -13.82 0.68 12.06
C ARG A 101 -14.12 0.33 13.50
N GLU A 102 -15.33 0.57 13.98
CA GLU A 102 -15.78 0.11 15.29
C GLU A 102 -15.88 -1.42 15.30
N TYR A 103 -16.48 -2.01 14.26
CA TYR A 103 -16.57 -3.45 14.11
C TYR A 103 -15.18 -4.13 14.10
N TYR A 104 -14.23 -3.61 13.32
CA TYR A 104 -12.84 -4.08 13.35
C TYR A 104 -12.24 -4.08 14.76
N LYS A 105 -12.48 -3.03 15.55
CA LYS A 105 -11.96 -2.90 16.92
C LYS A 105 -12.65 -3.87 17.89
N ASP A 106 -13.94 -4.10 17.70
CA ASP A 106 -14.72 -5.01 18.52
C ASP A 106 -14.25 -6.46 18.32
N VAL A 107 -14.04 -6.87 17.06
CA VAL A 107 -13.46 -8.17 16.74
C VAL A 107 -12.06 -8.33 17.32
N LEU A 108 -11.21 -7.30 17.20
CA LEU A 108 -9.88 -7.32 17.80
C LEU A 108 -9.94 -7.50 19.32
N LYS A 109 -10.82 -6.76 19.99
CA LYS A 109 -10.99 -6.85 21.44
C LYS A 109 -11.49 -8.25 21.85
N GLU A 110 -12.42 -8.83 21.12
CA GLU A 110 -12.89 -10.20 21.34
C GLU A 110 -11.75 -11.22 21.18
N ALA A 111 -11.00 -11.15 20.08
CA ALA A 111 -9.87 -12.04 19.83
C ALA A 111 -8.79 -11.92 20.93
N GLN A 112 -8.47 -10.70 21.37
CA GLN A 112 -7.54 -10.46 22.49
C GLN A 112 -8.06 -11.04 23.80
N LEU A 113 -9.36 -10.91 24.09
CA LEU A 113 -9.96 -11.48 25.28
C LEU A 113 -9.93 -13.01 25.28
N LEU A 114 -10.23 -13.65 24.14
CA LEU A 114 -10.20 -15.10 24.00
C LEU A 114 -8.78 -15.69 24.08
N LEU A 115 -7.77 -14.91 23.69
CA LEU A 115 -6.37 -15.29 23.83
C LEU A 115 -5.81 -15.01 25.24
N LYS A 116 -6.46 -14.14 26.02
CA LYS A 116 -6.01 -13.78 27.36
C LYS A 116 -6.03 -15.00 28.27
N GLY A 117 -4.86 -15.38 28.79
CA GLY A 117 -4.68 -16.56 29.65
C GLY A 117 -4.26 -17.83 28.91
N LEU A 118 -4.34 -17.86 27.57
CA LEU A 118 -3.65 -18.86 26.74
C LEU A 118 -2.20 -18.43 26.42
N TYR A 119 -1.94 -17.13 26.48
CA TYR A 119 -0.65 -16.51 26.13
C TYR A 119 -0.27 -15.51 27.23
N THR A 120 0.72 -15.83 28.07
CA THR A 120 1.14 -14.99 29.21
C THR A 120 2.34 -14.10 28.92
N ASP A 121 3.14 -14.39 27.88
CA ASP A 121 4.36 -13.64 27.60
C ASP A 121 4.45 -13.20 26.14
N ALA A 122 4.42 -11.88 25.93
CA ALA A 122 4.66 -11.23 24.63
C ALA A 122 6.09 -11.40 24.09
N ALA A 123 6.97 -12.11 24.83
CA ALA A 123 8.39 -12.29 24.53
C ALA A 123 8.78 -13.70 24.10
N ASN A 124 7.89 -14.70 24.21
CA ASN A 124 8.16 -16.05 23.76
C ASN A 124 7.51 -16.30 22.39
N ASN A 125 8.36 -16.46 21.38
CA ASN A 125 7.99 -16.84 20.02
C ASN A 125 7.01 -18.02 20.04
N TYR A 126 5.79 -17.76 19.60
CA TYR A 126 4.78 -18.77 19.36
C TYR A 126 5.30 -19.81 18.35
N ASN A 127 5.39 -21.07 18.77
CA ASN A 127 5.56 -22.24 17.91
C ASN A 127 4.44 -23.22 18.27
N PRO A 128 3.29 -23.21 17.58
CA PRO A 128 2.28 -24.22 17.82
C PRO A 128 2.75 -25.60 17.35
N PRO A 129 2.42 -26.68 18.06
CA PRO A 129 2.65 -28.02 17.54
C PRO A 129 1.79 -28.25 16.28
N LEU A 130 2.47 -28.55 15.18
CA LEU A 130 1.92 -28.90 13.89
C LEU A 130 1.63 -30.39 13.82
N THR A 131 0.45 -30.83 14.25
CA THR A 131 -0.10 -32.14 13.87
C THR A 131 -1.59 -32.17 14.20
N ARG A 132 -2.40 -31.85 13.17
CA ARG A 132 -3.87 -31.95 12.93
C ARG A 132 -4.84 -32.42 14.03
N PRO A 133 -6.13 -31.97 14.00
CA PRO A 133 -6.80 -31.19 12.95
C PRO A 133 -6.85 -29.69 13.25
N LEU A 134 -6.90 -28.86 12.20
CA LEU A 134 -7.15 -27.42 12.31
C LEU A 134 -8.55 -27.22 12.92
N ALA A 135 -8.72 -26.24 13.83
CA ALA A 135 -9.91 -25.99 14.68
C ALA A 135 -9.94 -26.60 16.10
N MET A 136 -8.81 -26.73 16.80
CA MET A 136 -8.79 -27.21 18.20
C MET A 136 -9.10 -26.13 19.23
N LEU A 137 -8.65 -24.89 18.99
CA LEU A 137 -8.87 -23.81 19.95
C LEU A 137 -10.25 -23.20 19.71
N ASN A 138 -11.14 -23.31 20.70
CA ASN A 138 -12.48 -22.70 20.67
C ASN A 138 -12.40 -21.18 20.87
N ILE A 139 -11.76 -20.51 19.90
CA ILE A 139 -11.53 -19.07 19.85
C ILE A 139 -11.86 -18.54 18.44
N VAL A 140 -12.01 -17.23 18.35
CA VAL A 140 -12.02 -16.50 17.08
C VAL A 140 -10.64 -15.86 16.90
N ALA A 141 -9.86 -16.35 15.94
CA ALA A 141 -8.61 -15.69 15.58
C ALA A 141 -8.89 -14.52 14.64
N HIS A 142 -8.24 -13.38 14.88
CA HIS A 142 -8.32 -12.20 14.03
C HIS A 142 -7.03 -12.04 13.24
N TYR A 143 -7.12 -12.14 11.93
CA TYR A 143 -6.00 -11.96 11.02
C TYR A 143 -6.27 -10.82 10.05
N SER A 144 -5.19 -10.24 9.56
CA SER A 144 -5.25 -9.29 8.48
C SER A 144 -4.08 -9.45 7.54
N PHE A 145 -4.26 -9.11 6.26
CA PHE A 145 -3.21 -9.29 5.27
C PHE A 145 -3.24 -8.25 4.16
N ASP A 146 -2.07 -7.94 3.63
CA ASP A 146 -1.91 -6.95 2.56
C ASP A 146 -0.60 -7.12 1.79
N TYR A 147 -0.52 -6.49 0.61
CA TYR A 147 0.74 -6.30 -0.11
C TYR A 147 1.40 -4.98 0.31
N ALA A 148 2.70 -5.04 0.57
CA ALA A 148 3.51 -3.83 0.58
C ALA A 148 3.95 -3.49 -0.85
N GLN A 149 4.31 -2.22 -1.07
CA GLN A 149 5.12 -1.85 -2.22
C GLN A 149 6.39 -2.70 -2.27
N GLN A 150 6.68 -3.28 -3.43
CA GLN A 150 7.90 -4.02 -3.69
C GLN A 150 9.16 -3.21 -3.38
N VAL A 151 10.22 -3.91 -3.00
CA VAL A 151 11.57 -3.34 -2.84
C VAL A 151 12.50 -3.91 -3.92
N HIS A 152 13.69 -3.35 -4.01
CA HIS A 152 14.71 -3.77 -4.96
C HIS A 152 16.06 -3.94 -4.29
N TYR A 153 16.84 -4.92 -4.72
CA TYR A 153 18.22 -5.10 -4.29
C TYR A 153 19.14 -5.39 -5.49
N PRO A 154 20.41 -4.93 -5.50
CA PRO A 154 21.10 -4.23 -4.42
C PRO A 154 20.53 -2.84 -4.09
N SER A 155 20.53 -2.52 -2.79
CA SER A 155 20.10 -1.25 -2.22
C SER A 155 21.10 -0.82 -1.15
N SER A 156 21.57 0.43 -1.24
CA SER A 156 22.49 1.00 -0.26
C SER A 156 21.98 2.38 0.18
N PRO A 157 22.14 2.77 1.45
CA PRO A 157 21.85 4.13 1.91
C PRO A 157 22.74 5.17 1.21
N LEU A 158 23.90 4.76 0.69
CA LEU A 158 24.86 5.58 -0.04
C LEU A 158 24.81 5.24 -1.54
N GLN A 159 23.61 5.22 -2.10
CA GLN A 159 23.37 4.77 -3.47
C GLN A 159 24.14 5.59 -4.52
N ALA A 160 24.94 4.92 -5.35
CA ALA A 160 25.69 5.55 -6.43
C ALA A 160 24.75 6.08 -7.52
N GLY A 161 24.97 7.30 -8.01
CA GLY A 161 24.10 7.96 -9.00
C GLY A 161 23.69 7.11 -10.22
N PRO A 162 24.56 6.29 -10.83
CA PRO A 162 24.21 5.51 -12.02
C PRO A 162 23.11 4.47 -11.82
N ILE A 163 22.98 3.87 -10.63
CA ILE A 163 21.96 2.83 -10.38
C ILE A 163 20.54 3.41 -10.31
N TYR A 164 20.40 4.72 -10.14
CA TYR A 164 19.12 5.42 -10.07
C TYR A 164 18.26 5.23 -11.34
N PHE A 165 18.92 5.03 -12.49
CA PHE A 165 18.26 4.80 -13.79
C PHE A 165 18.15 3.31 -14.14
N LEU A 166 18.57 2.43 -13.25
CA LEU A 166 18.52 0.98 -13.44
C LEU A 166 17.41 0.37 -12.59
N THR A 167 16.97 -0.83 -12.96
CA THR A 167 15.98 -1.60 -12.19
C THR A 167 16.68 -2.79 -11.55
N PRO A 168 17.06 -2.71 -10.26
CA PRO A 168 17.65 -3.85 -9.56
C PRO A 168 16.67 -5.01 -9.43
N ARG A 169 17.12 -6.14 -8.86
CA ARG A 169 16.28 -7.33 -8.68
C ARG A 169 15.09 -7.01 -7.79
N LYS A 170 13.90 -7.43 -8.21
CA LYS A 170 12.64 -7.09 -7.53
C LYS A 170 12.36 -8.07 -6.40
N CYS A 171 11.77 -7.58 -5.32
CA CYS A 171 11.20 -8.42 -4.26
C CYS A 171 9.82 -7.91 -3.88
N GLY A 172 8.79 -8.74 -4.09
CA GLY A 172 7.46 -8.53 -3.54
C GLY A 172 7.45 -8.79 -2.04
N ILE A 173 6.51 -8.15 -1.34
CA ILE A 173 6.30 -8.33 0.10
C ILE A 173 4.80 -8.48 0.33
N PHE A 174 4.40 -9.58 0.95
CA PHE A 174 3.03 -9.81 1.40
C PHE A 174 3.03 -10.12 2.89
N GLY A 175 2.26 -9.35 3.67
CA GLY A 175 2.21 -9.48 5.12
C GLY A 175 0.94 -10.18 5.54
N VAL A 176 1.03 -11.16 6.44
CA VAL A 176 -0.11 -11.70 7.19
C VAL A 176 0.15 -11.47 8.67
N CYS A 177 -0.72 -10.69 9.30
CA CYS A 177 -0.65 -10.27 10.69
C CYS A 177 -1.70 -11.01 11.52
N CYS A 178 -1.30 -11.51 12.69
CA CYS A 178 -2.27 -11.81 13.74
C CYS A 178 -2.56 -10.50 14.49
N GLU A 179 -3.81 -10.06 14.47
CA GLU A 179 -4.15 -8.75 15.02
C GLU A 179 -4.10 -8.75 16.55
N ALA A 180 -4.46 -9.89 17.16
CA ALA A 180 -4.50 -10.03 18.61
C ALA A 180 -3.14 -10.37 19.23
N ILE A 181 -2.22 -10.96 18.46
CA ILE A 181 -0.81 -11.13 18.81
C ILE A 181 -0.03 -10.35 17.76
N PRO A 182 0.39 -9.09 18.01
CA PRO A 182 0.86 -8.16 16.99
C PRO A 182 2.19 -8.64 16.38
N GLN A 183 2.09 -9.66 15.52
CA GLN A 183 3.17 -10.35 14.83
C GLN A 183 2.71 -10.56 13.39
N GLN A 184 3.54 -10.06 12.48
CA GLN A 184 3.39 -10.18 11.05
C GLN A 184 4.46 -11.08 10.48
N VAL A 185 4.02 -12.08 9.72
CA VAL A 185 4.89 -12.84 8.82
C VAL A 185 4.90 -12.14 7.47
N ASN A 186 6.09 -11.77 7.02
CA ASN A 186 6.33 -11.08 5.76
C ASN A 186 6.87 -12.09 4.74
N PHE A 187 6.01 -12.48 3.81
CA PHE A 187 6.38 -13.30 2.67
C PHE A 187 7.23 -12.50 1.69
N LEU A 188 8.46 -12.96 1.46
CA LEU A 188 9.43 -12.31 0.56
C LEU A 188 9.44 -13.04 -0.77
N ILE A 189 8.89 -12.37 -1.79
CA ILE A 189 8.67 -12.92 -3.13
C ILE A 189 9.79 -12.42 -4.03
N ASP A 190 10.90 -13.14 -4.06
CA ASP A 190 11.98 -12.81 -5.00
C ASP A 190 11.53 -12.96 -6.46
N GLU A 191 12.09 -12.13 -7.35
CA GLU A 191 11.75 -12.08 -8.78
C GLU A 191 11.81 -13.45 -9.47
N SER A 192 12.67 -14.38 -9.02
CA SER A 192 12.75 -15.73 -9.57
C SER A 192 11.60 -16.66 -9.14
N PHE A 193 10.97 -16.38 -8.02
CA PHE A 193 9.85 -17.16 -7.47
C PHE A 193 8.48 -16.52 -7.73
N ASP A 194 8.43 -15.42 -8.48
CA ASP A 194 7.17 -14.74 -8.79
C ASP A 194 6.26 -15.62 -9.68
N THR A 195 5.04 -15.86 -9.19
CA THR A 195 3.96 -16.53 -9.94
C THR A 195 2.96 -15.52 -10.51
N GLY A 196 3.22 -14.22 -10.37
CA GLY A 196 2.35 -13.14 -10.78
C GLY A 196 1.43 -12.64 -9.67
N LYS A 197 0.51 -11.74 -10.03
CA LYS A 197 -0.49 -11.17 -9.11
C LYS A 197 -1.83 -11.84 -9.32
N GLY A 198 -2.59 -12.01 -8.24
CA GLY A 198 -3.94 -12.57 -8.31
C GLY A 198 -4.33 -13.27 -7.02
N ALA A 199 -5.46 -13.98 -7.04
CA ALA A 199 -5.95 -14.74 -5.90
C ALA A 199 -5.07 -15.96 -5.56
N ASN A 200 -4.53 -16.67 -6.56
CA ASN A 200 -3.71 -17.88 -6.34
C ASN A 200 -2.54 -17.65 -5.37
N PRO A 201 -1.62 -16.68 -5.60
CA PRO A 201 -0.52 -16.44 -4.67
C PRO A 201 -1.00 -15.93 -3.30
N VAL A 202 -2.02 -15.06 -3.26
CA VAL A 202 -2.61 -14.57 -1.99
C VAL A 202 -3.12 -15.71 -1.14
N ILE A 203 -3.98 -16.55 -1.72
CA ILE A 203 -4.58 -17.69 -1.02
C ILE A 203 -3.50 -18.67 -0.60
N SER A 204 -2.48 -18.92 -1.43
CA SER A 204 -1.41 -19.85 -1.10
C SER A 204 -0.56 -19.36 0.07
N MET A 205 -0.20 -18.07 0.12
CA MET A 205 0.50 -17.49 1.26
C MET A 205 -0.36 -17.47 2.53
N VAL A 206 -1.65 -17.12 2.42
CA VAL A 206 -2.59 -17.19 3.56
C VAL A 206 -2.77 -18.62 4.04
N HIS A 207 -2.89 -19.60 3.12
CA HIS A 207 -2.99 -21.01 3.46
C HIS A 207 -1.73 -21.51 4.17
N PHE A 208 -0.56 -21.19 3.64
CA PHE A 208 0.73 -21.48 4.27
C PHE A 208 0.81 -20.85 5.66
N TYR A 209 0.39 -19.58 5.80
CA TYR A 209 0.38 -18.89 7.09
C TYR A 209 -0.51 -19.62 8.10
N LEU A 210 -1.77 -19.90 7.74
CA LEU A 210 -2.70 -20.59 8.64
C LEU A 210 -2.21 -21.98 9.02
N LYS A 211 -1.53 -22.68 8.10
CA LYS A 211 -0.96 -24.00 8.35
C LYS A 211 0.24 -23.93 9.30
N ASN A 212 1.17 -22.99 9.12
CA ASN A 212 2.48 -23.00 9.79
C ASN A 212 2.64 -22.00 10.94
N HIS A 213 1.87 -20.90 10.91
CA HIS A 213 1.98 -19.78 11.86
C HIS A 213 0.63 -19.43 12.51
N GLY A 214 -0.48 -20.01 12.05
CA GLY A 214 -1.83 -19.75 12.54
C GLY A 214 -2.13 -20.34 13.92
N LEU A 215 -3.22 -19.87 14.53
CA LEU A 215 -3.64 -20.19 15.91
C LEU A 215 -4.47 -21.48 16.02
N ASN A 216 -4.62 -22.25 14.94
CA ASN A 216 -5.48 -23.45 14.88
C ASN A 216 -6.91 -23.22 15.46
N SER A 217 -7.47 -22.02 15.24
CA SER A 217 -8.75 -21.60 15.81
C SER A 217 -9.95 -22.24 15.12
N VAL A 218 -11.02 -22.47 15.89
CA VAL A 218 -12.31 -22.94 15.37
C VAL A 218 -12.90 -21.94 14.40
N SER A 219 -12.81 -20.65 14.74
CA SER A 219 -13.32 -19.56 13.93
C SER A 219 -12.23 -18.58 13.53
N ILE A 220 -12.39 -17.95 12.37
CA ILE A 220 -11.48 -16.91 11.91
C ILE A 220 -12.27 -15.68 11.47
N HIS A 221 -11.76 -14.51 11.81
CA HIS A 221 -12.10 -13.25 11.18
C HIS A 221 -10.90 -12.70 10.42
N PHE A 222 -11.09 -12.38 9.13
CA PHE A 222 -10.09 -11.73 8.30
C PHE A 222 -10.44 -10.27 8.05
N ASN A 223 -9.43 -9.41 8.04
CA ASN A 223 -9.51 -8.10 7.41
C ASN A 223 -8.54 -8.00 6.23
N ALA A 224 -9.02 -7.45 5.13
CA ALA A 224 -8.20 -7.21 3.95
C ALA A 224 -8.57 -5.88 3.31
N ASP A 225 -7.64 -5.34 2.52
CA ASP A 225 -7.91 -4.16 1.71
C ASP A 225 -8.93 -4.45 0.59
N ASN A 226 -9.44 -3.39 -0.03
CA ASN A 226 -10.36 -3.52 -1.16
C ASN A 226 -9.62 -3.61 -2.50
N CYS A 227 -8.70 -4.58 -2.63
CA CYS A 227 -8.05 -4.89 -3.90
C CYS A 227 -8.82 -5.99 -4.64
N THR A 228 -9.55 -5.61 -5.71
CA THR A 228 -10.39 -6.57 -6.47
C THR A 228 -9.59 -7.67 -7.17
N GLY A 229 -8.35 -7.41 -7.58
CA GLY A 229 -7.50 -8.41 -8.24
C GLY A 229 -6.90 -9.44 -7.29
N GLN A 230 -6.82 -9.14 -5.99
CA GLN A 230 -6.03 -9.91 -5.03
C GLN A 230 -6.88 -10.41 -3.85
N ASN A 231 -7.61 -9.50 -3.19
CA ASN A 231 -8.25 -9.77 -1.90
C ASN A 231 -9.79 -9.87 -2.01
N LYS A 232 -10.43 -8.98 -2.78
CA LYS A 232 -11.89 -8.95 -2.97
C LYS A 232 -12.31 -9.58 -4.30
N ASN A 233 -12.19 -10.90 -4.38
CA ASN A 233 -12.61 -11.67 -5.56
C ASN A 233 -13.30 -12.99 -5.16
N ASN A 234 -13.92 -13.63 -6.15
CA ASN A 234 -14.66 -14.88 -5.94
C ASN A 234 -13.78 -16.00 -5.41
N THR A 235 -12.55 -16.14 -5.91
CA THR A 235 -11.64 -17.22 -5.52
C THR A 235 -11.27 -17.14 -4.03
N VAL A 236 -11.05 -15.93 -3.49
CA VAL A 236 -10.78 -15.75 -2.05
C VAL A 236 -12.00 -16.16 -1.22
N ILE A 237 -13.20 -15.73 -1.59
CA ILE A 237 -14.43 -16.11 -0.85
C ILE A 237 -14.69 -17.62 -0.95
N GLN A 238 -14.46 -18.21 -2.13
CA GLN A 238 -14.55 -19.65 -2.36
C GLN A 238 -13.50 -20.42 -1.54
N TYR A 239 -12.30 -19.88 -1.34
CA TYR A 239 -11.32 -20.46 -0.42
C TYR A 239 -11.82 -20.52 1.02
N LEU A 240 -12.45 -19.45 1.52
CA LEU A 240 -13.01 -19.45 2.88
C LEU A 240 -14.12 -20.52 3.00
N LEU A 241 -14.99 -20.59 2.00
CA LEU A 241 -16.04 -21.61 1.92
C LEU A 241 -15.44 -23.03 1.89
N TRP A 242 -14.44 -23.27 1.05
CA TRP A 242 -13.74 -24.55 0.96
C TRP A 242 -13.09 -24.95 2.28
N ARG A 243 -12.43 -24.02 2.99
CA ARG A 243 -11.86 -24.31 4.32
C ARG A 243 -12.91 -24.78 5.33
N VAL A 244 -14.10 -24.17 5.30
CA VAL A 244 -15.21 -24.58 6.18
C VAL A 244 -15.78 -25.92 5.77
N MET A 245 -15.97 -26.13 4.46
CA MET A 245 -16.53 -27.39 3.93
C MET A 245 -15.59 -28.58 4.11
N THR A 246 -14.28 -28.36 4.17
CA THR A 246 -13.25 -29.39 4.43
C THR A 246 -12.90 -29.53 5.92
N GLY A 247 -13.68 -28.90 6.81
CA GLY A 247 -13.52 -29.03 8.26
C GLY A 247 -12.29 -28.34 8.86
N LEU A 248 -11.57 -27.50 8.09
CA LEU A 248 -10.40 -26.77 8.58
C LEU A 248 -10.76 -25.60 9.50
N ASN A 249 -12.02 -25.15 9.47
CA ASN A 249 -12.64 -24.21 10.40
C ASN A 249 -14.15 -24.47 10.47
N VAL A 250 -14.80 -24.09 11.56
CA VAL A 250 -16.27 -24.14 11.67
C VAL A 250 -16.91 -22.89 11.06
N SER A 251 -16.27 -21.75 11.20
CA SER A 251 -16.79 -20.47 10.70
C SER A 251 -15.65 -19.57 10.28
N ILE A 252 -15.83 -18.89 9.14
CA ILE A 252 -14.89 -17.87 8.70
C ILE A 252 -15.68 -16.64 8.26
N SER A 253 -15.21 -15.48 8.68
CA SER A 253 -15.71 -14.19 8.23
C SER A 253 -14.57 -13.36 7.64
N ILE A 254 -14.89 -12.51 6.68
CA ILE A 254 -13.94 -11.54 6.12
C ILE A 254 -14.63 -10.20 5.93
N SER A 255 -13.95 -9.14 6.38
CA SER A 255 -14.37 -7.76 6.25
C SER A 255 -13.37 -6.98 5.40
N ILE A 256 -13.85 -6.52 4.25
CA ILE A 256 -13.08 -5.72 3.31
C ILE A 256 -13.15 -4.26 3.70
N LEU A 257 -11.99 -3.65 3.94
CA LEU A 257 -11.90 -2.28 4.43
C LEU A 257 -12.34 -1.27 3.35
N PRO A 258 -13.03 -0.18 3.71
CA PRO A 258 -13.43 0.85 2.76
C PRO A 258 -12.21 1.48 2.04
N VAL A 259 -12.35 1.74 0.74
CA VAL A 259 -11.26 2.27 -0.11
C VAL A 259 -10.74 3.61 0.43
N GLY A 260 -9.42 3.74 0.54
CA GLY A 260 -8.75 4.94 1.08
C GLY A 260 -8.94 5.14 2.58
N HIS A 261 -9.59 4.20 3.25
CA HIS A 261 -9.66 4.07 4.70
C HIS A 261 -9.16 2.69 5.10
N THR A 262 -8.05 2.26 4.50
CA THR A 262 -7.53 0.89 4.65
C THR A 262 -6.51 0.75 5.77
N LYS A 263 -5.92 1.84 6.31
CA LYS A 263 -4.85 1.76 7.32
C LYS A 263 -5.09 0.75 8.46
N PHE A 264 -4.24 -0.25 8.58
CA PHE A 264 -4.36 -1.36 9.54
C PHE A 264 -2.99 -1.95 9.87
N SER A 265 -2.94 -3.02 10.67
CA SER A 265 -1.69 -3.53 11.24
C SER A 265 -0.59 -3.84 10.21
N PRO A 266 -0.88 -4.38 9.01
CA PRO A 266 0.14 -4.59 8.00
C PRO A 266 0.86 -3.33 7.56
N ASP A 267 0.15 -2.21 7.38
CA ASP A 267 0.77 -0.93 7.02
C ASP A 267 1.81 -0.47 8.04
N TRP A 268 1.50 -0.67 9.33
CA TRP A 268 2.41 -0.32 10.41
C TRP A 268 3.66 -1.22 10.39
N CYS A 269 3.48 -2.53 10.26
CA CYS A 269 4.56 -3.50 10.19
C CYS A 269 5.47 -3.27 8.97
N PHE A 270 4.89 -2.98 7.80
CA PHE A 270 5.65 -2.57 6.61
C PHE A 270 6.36 -1.24 6.81
N GLY A 271 5.76 -0.30 7.54
CA GLY A 271 6.38 0.96 7.91
C GLY A 271 7.69 0.75 8.69
N LEU A 272 7.68 -0.14 9.68
CA LEU A 272 8.87 -0.52 10.46
C LEU A 272 9.93 -1.21 9.59
N LEU A 273 9.52 -2.18 8.79
CA LEU A 273 10.39 -2.87 7.82
C LEU A 273 11.07 -1.85 6.89
N LYS A 274 10.29 -0.98 6.26
CA LYS A 274 10.83 0.02 5.30
C LYS A 274 11.73 1.05 5.98
N GLN A 275 11.50 1.38 7.26
CA GLN A 275 12.41 2.25 8.02
C GLN A 275 13.78 1.61 8.22
N LYS A 276 13.83 0.31 8.52
CA LYS A 276 15.09 -0.44 8.64
C LYS A 276 15.75 -0.62 7.27
N PHE A 277 14.98 -1.02 6.25
CA PHE A 277 15.47 -1.24 4.89
C PHE A 277 16.19 -0.01 4.32
N ARG A 278 15.62 1.20 4.46
CA ARG A 278 16.24 2.45 3.96
C ARG A 278 17.59 2.79 4.59
N LYS A 279 17.96 2.15 5.70
CA LYS A 279 19.20 2.39 6.45
C LYS A 279 20.16 1.20 6.37
N ALA A 280 19.78 0.12 5.70
CA ALA A 280 20.57 -1.09 5.59
C ALA A 280 21.16 -1.20 4.17
N GLU A 281 22.33 -1.84 4.08
CA GLU A 281 22.83 -2.36 2.83
C GLU A 281 22.19 -3.73 2.58
N VAL A 282 21.54 -3.90 1.44
CA VAL A 282 20.79 -5.09 1.08
C VAL A 282 21.16 -5.47 -0.34
N ASP A 283 21.98 -6.51 -0.49
CA ASP A 283 22.47 -6.95 -1.80
C ASP A 283 21.92 -8.30 -2.21
N SER A 284 21.23 -9.02 -1.32
CA SER A 284 20.67 -10.35 -1.53
C SER A 284 19.34 -10.54 -0.80
N LEU A 285 18.65 -11.64 -1.11
CA LEU A 285 17.46 -12.06 -0.37
C LEU A 285 17.78 -12.34 1.11
N ASP A 286 18.94 -12.94 1.39
CA ASP A 286 19.37 -13.25 2.76
C ASP A 286 19.62 -11.98 3.59
N ASP A 287 20.23 -10.96 2.99
CA ASP A 287 20.34 -9.65 3.63
C ASP A 287 18.94 -9.08 3.92
N PHE A 288 18.00 -9.24 2.99
CA PHE A 288 16.66 -8.73 3.16
C PHE A 288 15.90 -9.47 4.27
N ILE A 289 16.05 -10.80 4.36
CA ILE A 289 15.54 -11.61 5.48
C ILE A 289 16.05 -11.04 6.81
N GLN A 290 17.36 -10.79 6.92
CA GLN A 290 17.94 -10.20 8.13
C GLN A 290 17.37 -8.82 8.44
N VAL A 291 17.16 -7.99 7.42
CA VAL A 291 16.53 -6.67 7.59
C VAL A 291 15.12 -6.78 8.14
N VAL A 292 14.32 -7.75 7.70
CA VAL A 292 12.97 -7.98 8.23
C VAL A 292 13.03 -8.41 9.69
N GLU A 293 13.82 -9.43 10.01
CA GLU A 293 13.97 -9.95 11.39
C GLU A 293 14.50 -8.88 12.36
N GLN A 294 15.39 -8.00 11.90
CA GLN A 294 15.94 -6.90 12.71
C GLN A 294 15.09 -5.63 12.69
N SER A 295 13.98 -5.60 11.94
CA SER A 295 13.17 -4.38 11.82
C SER A 295 12.36 -4.11 13.08
N SER A 296 11.85 -5.16 13.72
CA SER A 296 11.09 -5.13 14.98
C SER A 296 10.75 -6.55 15.41
N ALA A 297 10.54 -6.79 16.72
CA ALA A 297 10.08 -8.08 17.24
C ALA A 297 8.71 -8.54 16.67
N VAL A 298 7.95 -7.62 16.09
CA VAL A 298 6.67 -7.93 15.43
C VAL A 298 6.83 -8.50 14.03
N ASN A 299 7.98 -8.32 13.38
CA ASN A 299 8.18 -8.75 11.99
C ASN A 299 9.00 -10.03 11.95
N LYS A 300 8.45 -11.05 11.28
CA LYS A 300 9.12 -12.30 10.94
C LYS A 300 9.23 -12.41 9.42
N ALA A 301 10.35 -12.91 8.92
CA ALA A 301 10.57 -13.16 7.50
C ALA A 301 10.08 -14.56 7.12
N GLN A 302 9.49 -14.68 5.93
CA GLN A 302 9.18 -15.95 5.30
C GLN A 302 9.58 -15.87 3.82
N PRO A 303 10.76 -16.36 3.42
CA PRO A 303 11.07 -16.44 2.00
C PRO A 303 10.10 -17.39 1.28
N VAL A 304 9.65 -17.01 0.09
CA VAL A 304 8.88 -17.88 -0.80
C VAL A 304 9.75 -18.96 -1.43
N GLY A 305 11.01 -18.62 -1.69
CA GLY A 305 12.04 -19.58 -2.06
C GLY A 305 13.39 -19.15 -1.52
N SER A 306 14.32 -20.09 -1.42
CA SER A 306 15.63 -19.84 -0.86
C SER A 306 16.61 -19.29 -1.90
N SER A 307 17.74 -18.77 -1.44
CA SER A 307 18.85 -18.32 -2.30
C SER A 307 19.45 -19.44 -3.16
N ASN A 308 19.23 -20.72 -2.83
CA ASN A 308 19.74 -21.86 -3.60
C ASN A 308 18.80 -22.34 -4.72
N GLY A 309 17.62 -21.73 -4.87
CA GLY A 309 16.62 -22.11 -5.87
C GLY A 309 15.51 -23.03 -5.38
N GLU A 310 15.52 -23.43 -4.10
CA GLU A 310 14.46 -24.24 -3.50
C GLU A 310 13.18 -23.42 -3.28
N LEU A 311 12.05 -23.92 -3.77
CA LEU A 311 10.73 -23.35 -3.52
C LEU A 311 10.24 -23.80 -2.13
N ILE A 312 9.93 -22.84 -1.26
CA ILE A 312 9.49 -23.08 0.13
C ILE A 312 7.97 -22.91 0.27
N VAL A 313 7.41 -21.89 -0.38
CA VAL A 313 5.98 -21.59 -0.36
C VAL A 313 5.43 -21.82 -1.77
N GLU A 314 4.76 -22.95 -1.94
CA GLU A 314 4.13 -23.30 -3.21
C GLU A 314 2.92 -22.42 -3.51
N THR A 315 2.78 -21.99 -4.77
CA THR A 315 1.55 -21.37 -5.26
C THR A 315 0.67 -22.46 -5.86
N LEU A 316 -0.57 -22.60 -5.39
CA LEU A 316 -1.54 -23.58 -5.90
C LEU A 316 -2.55 -22.89 -6.84
N ASP A 317 -3.05 -23.63 -7.84
CA ASP A 317 -4.05 -23.13 -8.79
C ASP A 317 -5.49 -23.16 -8.24
N TRP A 318 -5.72 -22.39 -7.19
CA TRP A 318 -7.03 -22.24 -6.55
C TRP A 318 -8.12 -21.78 -7.52
N CYS A 319 -7.80 -20.87 -8.44
CA CYS A 319 -8.73 -20.35 -9.44
C CYS A 319 -9.33 -21.47 -10.31
N SER A 320 -8.50 -22.30 -10.93
CA SER A 320 -8.99 -23.41 -11.78
C SER A 320 -9.70 -24.46 -10.95
N TYR A 321 -9.16 -24.81 -9.77
CA TYR A 321 -9.76 -25.79 -8.88
C TYR A 321 -11.17 -25.36 -8.43
N PHE A 322 -11.32 -24.15 -7.88
CA PHE A 322 -12.62 -23.65 -7.43
C PHE A 322 -13.60 -23.35 -8.56
N ALA A 323 -13.10 -23.10 -9.78
CA ALA A 323 -13.97 -23.01 -10.94
C ALA A 323 -14.67 -24.35 -11.24
N THR A 324 -14.13 -25.50 -10.81
CA THR A 324 -14.82 -26.80 -10.91
C THR A 324 -15.90 -26.94 -9.83
N LEU A 325 -15.63 -26.50 -8.59
CA LEU A 325 -16.48 -26.75 -7.43
C LEU A 325 -17.60 -25.71 -7.21
N PHE A 326 -17.35 -24.45 -7.54
CA PHE A 326 -18.17 -23.34 -7.08
C PHE A 326 -18.65 -22.40 -8.20
N LYS A 327 -19.85 -21.86 -7.99
CA LYS A 327 -20.44 -20.75 -8.74
C LYS A 327 -19.83 -19.43 -8.25
N LYS A 328 -19.90 -18.40 -9.09
CA LYS A 328 -19.44 -17.04 -8.76
C LYS A 328 -20.58 -16.19 -8.18
N ILE A 329 -20.30 -15.42 -7.14
CA ILE A 329 -21.12 -14.31 -6.66
C ILE A 329 -21.08 -13.19 -7.70
N LYS A 330 -22.24 -12.89 -8.30
CA LYS A 330 -22.43 -11.73 -9.17
C LYS A 330 -22.47 -10.46 -8.33
N GLY A 331 -21.82 -9.39 -8.80
CA GLY A 331 -21.81 -8.11 -8.08
C GLY A 331 -20.99 -8.11 -6.77
N ILE A 332 -20.03 -9.03 -6.62
CA ILE A 332 -19.20 -9.18 -5.39
C ILE A 332 -18.59 -7.86 -4.89
N LYS A 333 -18.27 -6.94 -5.81
CA LYS A 333 -17.70 -5.62 -5.49
C LYS A 333 -18.60 -4.76 -4.60
N GLY A 334 -19.92 -4.99 -4.59
CA GLY A 334 -20.89 -4.25 -3.78
C GLY A 334 -20.97 -4.70 -2.32
N PHE A 335 -20.42 -5.86 -1.96
CA PHE A 335 -20.47 -6.39 -0.59
C PHE A 335 -19.14 -6.13 0.14
N GLN A 336 -19.15 -5.82 1.43
CA GLN A 336 -17.93 -5.62 2.22
C GLN A 336 -17.67 -6.74 3.21
N ASN A 337 -18.73 -7.37 3.70
CA ASN A 337 -18.64 -8.38 4.74
C ASN A 337 -19.15 -9.72 4.20
N PHE A 338 -18.38 -10.78 4.39
CA PHE A 338 -18.75 -12.15 3.99
C PHE A 338 -18.58 -13.08 5.17
N VAL A 339 -19.51 -14.03 5.32
CA VAL A 339 -19.51 -15.04 6.37
C VAL A 339 -19.85 -16.40 5.76
N VAL A 340 -19.07 -17.40 6.14
CA VAL A 340 -19.29 -18.82 5.82
C VAL A 340 -19.31 -19.62 7.11
N ASN A 341 -20.21 -20.59 7.20
CA ASN A 341 -20.41 -21.39 8.42
C ASN A 341 -20.74 -22.84 8.07
N ALA A 342 -20.22 -23.77 8.87
CA ALA A 342 -20.42 -25.20 8.70
C ALA A 342 -21.89 -25.64 8.82
N THR A 343 -22.74 -24.86 9.49
CA THR A 343 -24.20 -25.15 9.58
C THR A 343 -24.94 -24.95 8.27
N SER A 344 -24.35 -24.22 7.31
CA SER A 344 -24.91 -23.99 5.98
C SER A 344 -23.87 -24.27 4.89
N PRO A 345 -23.51 -25.54 4.65
CA PRO A 345 -22.51 -25.92 3.65
C PRO A 345 -22.84 -25.37 2.26
N GLY A 346 -21.84 -24.88 1.55
CA GLY A 346 -22.00 -24.29 0.22
C GLY A 346 -22.55 -22.85 0.21
N VAL A 347 -22.97 -22.30 1.35
CA VAL A 347 -23.62 -20.97 1.41
C VAL A 347 -22.66 -19.90 1.92
N VAL A 348 -22.63 -18.76 1.22
CA VAL A 348 -21.96 -17.53 1.65
C VAL A 348 -23.02 -16.49 1.98
N ALA A 349 -22.99 -15.96 3.20
CA ALA A 349 -23.76 -14.78 3.59
C ALA A 349 -22.92 -13.52 3.34
N ALA A 350 -23.46 -12.54 2.62
CA ALA A 350 -22.77 -11.30 2.29
C ALA A 350 -23.61 -10.07 2.70
N ARG A 351 -22.93 -8.99 3.12
CA ARG A 351 -23.54 -7.70 3.46
C ARG A 351 -22.79 -6.55 2.82
N GLN A 352 -23.51 -5.49 2.43
CA GLN A 352 -22.91 -4.27 1.88
C GLN A 352 -22.24 -3.39 2.95
N ALA A 353 -22.76 -3.44 4.17
CA ALA A 353 -22.23 -2.80 5.38
C ALA A 353 -22.42 -3.74 6.58
N VAL A 354 -21.69 -3.53 7.67
CA VAL A 354 -21.78 -4.37 8.90
C VAL A 354 -23.22 -4.57 9.38
N ASP A 355 -24.02 -3.51 9.41
CA ASP A 355 -25.43 -3.50 9.83
C ASP A 355 -26.42 -3.68 8.67
N GLY A 356 -25.92 -3.89 7.45
CA GLY A 356 -26.75 -4.06 6.26
C GLY A 356 -27.50 -5.40 6.24
N PRO A 357 -28.53 -5.51 5.38
CA PRO A 357 -29.26 -6.76 5.18
C PRO A 357 -28.32 -7.86 4.66
N VAL A 358 -28.64 -9.10 5.04
CA VAL A 358 -27.89 -10.29 4.59
C VAL A 358 -28.45 -10.76 3.25
N THR A 359 -27.56 -10.90 2.26
CA THR A 359 -27.83 -11.65 1.05
C THR A 359 -27.10 -12.99 1.11
N GLN A 360 -27.82 -14.09 0.88
CA GLN A 360 -27.21 -15.43 0.86
C GLN A 360 -27.00 -15.92 -0.57
N PHE A 361 -25.87 -16.58 -0.80
CA PHE A 361 -25.51 -17.18 -2.08
C PHE A 361 -25.12 -18.64 -1.87
N ASN A 362 -25.86 -19.58 -2.47
CA ASN A 362 -25.40 -20.96 -2.56
C ASN A 362 -24.43 -21.09 -3.74
N LEU A 363 -23.15 -21.30 -3.43
CA LEU A 363 -22.08 -21.39 -4.42
C LEU A 363 -21.77 -22.81 -4.84
N LEU A 364 -22.18 -23.83 -4.08
CA LEU A 364 -21.87 -25.22 -4.44
C LEU A 364 -22.55 -25.60 -5.76
N LYS A 365 -21.80 -26.24 -6.66
CA LYS A 365 -22.38 -26.87 -7.85
C LYS A 365 -22.94 -28.24 -7.51
N GLU A 366 -23.94 -28.67 -8.27
CA GLU A 366 -24.67 -29.92 -8.00
C GLU A 366 -23.80 -31.17 -8.17
N ASP A 367 -22.81 -31.10 -9.07
CA ASP A 367 -21.85 -32.15 -9.40
C ASP A 367 -20.51 -32.03 -8.64
N ALA A 368 -20.38 -31.04 -7.75
CA ALA A 368 -19.13 -30.80 -7.03
C ALA A 368 -18.85 -31.92 -6.02
N GLN A 369 -17.72 -32.60 -6.20
CA GLN A 369 -17.16 -33.53 -5.21
C GLN A 369 -16.02 -32.84 -4.48
N ILE A 370 -16.21 -32.57 -3.20
CA ILE A 370 -15.16 -32.02 -2.34
C ILE A 370 -14.52 -33.19 -1.63
N ILE A 371 -13.29 -33.52 -2.01
CA ILE A 371 -12.49 -34.54 -1.35
C ILE A 371 -11.70 -33.85 -0.23
N GLU A 372 -11.80 -34.40 0.98
CA GLU A 372 -10.98 -33.95 2.11
C GLU A 372 -9.49 -34.12 1.77
N ASP A 373 -8.68 -33.11 2.12
CA ASP A 373 -7.24 -33.06 1.85
C ASP A 373 -6.78 -32.91 0.38
N GLU A 374 -7.69 -32.86 -0.60
CA GLU A 374 -7.31 -32.57 -1.97
C GLU A 374 -6.91 -31.09 -2.15
N LEU A 375 -5.65 -30.88 -2.55
CA LEU A 375 -5.10 -29.57 -2.89
C LEU A 375 -4.99 -29.40 -4.42
N PRO A 376 -5.15 -28.16 -4.95
CA PRO A 376 -4.95 -27.89 -6.36
C PRO A 376 -3.53 -28.22 -6.84
N ASN A 377 -3.37 -28.30 -8.16
CA ASN A 377 -2.05 -28.40 -8.79
C ASN A 377 -1.15 -27.21 -8.41
N ILE A 378 0.14 -27.49 -8.29
CA ILE A 378 1.17 -26.47 -8.07
C ILE A 378 1.39 -25.68 -9.37
N LEU A 379 1.39 -24.36 -9.26
CA LEU A 379 1.79 -23.44 -10.32
C LEU A 379 3.29 -23.14 -10.17
N PRO A 380 4.13 -23.54 -11.13
CA PRO A 380 5.55 -23.25 -11.05
C PRO A 380 5.81 -21.74 -11.15
N PRO A 381 6.84 -21.22 -10.48
CA PRO A 381 7.30 -19.86 -10.70
C PRO A 381 7.58 -19.57 -12.16
N LYS A 382 7.32 -18.33 -12.59
CA LYS A 382 7.63 -17.91 -13.97
C LYS A 382 9.13 -17.91 -14.24
N GLY A 383 9.93 -17.74 -13.19
CA GLY A 383 11.36 -17.48 -13.31
C GLY A 383 11.64 -16.12 -13.95
N MET A 384 12.92 -15.84 -14.11
CA MET A 384 13.40 -14.66 -14.84
C MET A 384 13.69 -15.01 -16.30
N SER A 385 13.32 -14.12 -17.22
CA SER A 385 13.69 -14.27 -18.63
C SER A 385 15.22 -14.21 -18.81
N THR A 386 15.73 -14.80 -19.89
CA THR A 386 17.16 -14.78 -20.22
C THR A 386 17.68 -13.35 -20.33
N GLU A 387 16.91 -12.45 -20.94
CA GLU A 387 17.25 -11.03 -21.07
C GLU A 387 17.35 -10.36 -19.71
N ARG A 388 16.43 -10.68 -18.78
CA ARG A 388 16.45 -10.14 -17.43
C ARG A 388 17.65 -10.64 -16.64
N LYS A 389 17.99 -11.92 -16.74
CA LYS A 389 19.20 -12.50 -16.10
C LYS A 389 20.47 -11.82 -16.61
N TRP A 390 20.61 -11.65 -17.93
CA TRP A 390 21.75 -10.92 -18.53
C TRP A 390 21.78 -9.44 -18.12
N TYR A 391 20.64 -8.77 -18.05
CA TYR A 391 20.56 -7.39 -17.57
C TYR A 391 21.07 -7.26 -16.13
N LEU A 392 20.67 -8.16 -15.23
CA LEU A 392 21.14 -8.16 -13.85
C LEU A 392 22.66 -8.39 -13.79
N TYR A 393 23.17 -9.36 -14.55
CA TYR A 393 24.59 -9.67 -14.62
C TYR A 393 25.45 -8.51 -15.16
N GLU A 394 25.03 -7.85 -16.23
CA GLU A 394 25.82 -6.79 -16.87
C GLU A 394 25.67 -5.42 -16.20
N LYS A 395 24.44 -5.07 -15.80
CA LYS A 395 24.09 -3.71 -15.36
C LYS A 395 24.04 -3.57 -13.85
N ILE A 396 23.65 -4.62 -13.13
CA ILE A 396 23.38 -4.52 -11.69
C ILE A 396 24.54 -5.10 -10.87
N ARG A 397 25.14 -6.20 -11.32
CA ARG A 397 26.25 -6.90 -10.64
C ARG A 397 27.40 -6.00 -10.15
N PRO A 398 27.84 -4.93 -10.85
CA PRO A 398 28.90 -4.05 -10.34
C PRO A 398 28.55 -3.34 -9.03
N PHE A 399 27.26 -3.20 -8.71
CA PHE A 399 26.77 -2.53 -7.51
C PHE A 399 26.58 -3.47 -6.31
N CYS A 400 26.70 -4.79 -6.51
CA CYS A 400 26.64 -5.75 -5.41
C CYS A 400 28.00 -5.87 -4.70
N ARG A 401 27.97 -6.06 -3.37
CA ARG A 401 29.12 -6.59 -2.61
C ARG A 401 29.62 -7.89 -3.23
N TYR A 402 30.92 -8.13 -3.10
CA TYR A 402 31.62 -9.21 -3.78
C TYR A 402 30.98 -10.58 -3.48
N GLU A 403 30.61 -10.82 -2.23
CA GLU A 403 30.03 -12.09 -1.77
C GLU A 403 28.61 -12.33 -2.32
N CYS A 404 27.87 -11.27 -2.66
CA CYS A 404 26.48 -11.37 -3.12
C CYS A 404 26.35 -11.42 -4.64
N LYS A 405 27.43 -11.21 -5.40
CA LYS A 405 27.38 -11.10 -6.88
C LYS A 405 26.78 -12.34 -7.53
N ASP A 406 27.24 -13.53 -7.15
CA ASP A 406 26.78 -14.79 -7.74
C ASP A 406 25.44 -15.28 -7.20
N VAL A 407 24.99 -14.74 -6.07
CA VAL A 407 23.66 -15.04 -5.52
C VAL A 407 22.60 -14.17 -6.20
N THR A 408 22.85 -12.86 -6.28
CA THR A 408 21.85 -11.89 -6.74
C THR A 408 21.86 -11.70 -8.24
N CYS A 409 23.04 -11.74 -8.86
CA CYS A 409 23.26 -11.49 -10.28
C CYS A 409 24.21 -12.55 -10.88
N PRO A 410 23.88 -13.85 -10.82
CA PRO A 410 24.73 -14.91 -11.37
C PRO A 410 24.94 -14.74 -12.88
N LEU A 411 26.04 -15.31 -13.38
CA LEU A 411 26.23 -15.46 -14.83
C LEU A 411 25.10 -16.36 -15.37
N PRO A 412 24.34 -15.94 -16.40
CA PRO A 412 23.29 -16.77 -16.95
C PRO A 412 23.85 -17.99 -17.69
N ASP A 413 23.27 -19.17 -17.47
CA ASP A 413 23.66 -20.40 -18.19
C ASP A 413 23.28 -20.35 -19.68
N ALA A 414 22.20 -19.65 -19.99
CA ALA A 414 21.70 -19.53 -21.36
C ALA A 414 22.56 -18.53 -22.16
N PRO A 415 22.94 -18.87 -23.41
CA PRO A 415 23.74 -18.01 -24.25
C PRO A 415 23.02 -16.69 -24.50
N ARG A 416 23.79 -15.62 -24.62
CA ARG A 416 23.28 -14.31 -24.98
C ARG A 416 22.63 -14.40 -26.36
N LEU A 417 21.38 -13.95 -26.48
CA LEU A 417 20.78 -13.72 -27.79
C LEU A 417 21.52 -12.56 -28.47
N THR A 418 22.50 -12.89 -29.30
CA THR A 418 23.22 -11.91 -30.12
C THR A 418 22.36 -11.57 -31.34
N GLY A 419 21.66 -10.43 -31.28
CA GLY A 419 21.14 -9.73 -32.45
C GLY A 419 19.65 -9.89 -32.73
N SER A 420 18.87 -8.85 -32.41
CA SER A 420 17.89 -8.35 -33.38
C SER A 420 18.34 -6.95 -33.76
N SER A 421 18.73 -6.81 -35.04
CA SER A 421 18.83 -5.54 -35.72
C SER A 421 17.62 -4.67 -35.38
N ARG A 422 17.86 -3.38 -35.07
CA ARG A 422 16.82 -2.36 -35.03
C ARG A 422 16.05 -2.39 -36.36
N GLN A 423 14.93 -3.10 -36.39
CA GLN A 423 13.82 -2.80 -37.29
C GLN A 423 12.79 -2.09 -36.44
N SER A 424 12.75 -0.77 -36.61
CA SER A 424 11.62 0.06 -36.26
C SER A 424 10.41 -0.39 -37.08
N THR A 425 9.44 -1.03 -36.43
CA THR A 425 8.05 -1.11 -36.87
C THR A 425 7.13 -0.78 -35.69
N PRO A 426 5.96 -0.18 -35.93
CA PRO A 426 5.26 0.66 -34.97
C PRO A 426 4.16 -0.07 -34.20
N GLY A 427 4.12 0.12 -32.88
CA GLY A 427 2.92 0.07 -32.04
C GLY A 427 2.39 -1.30 -31.58
N VAL A 428 1.75 -1.25 -30.40
CA VAL A 428 0.76 -2.19 -29.80
C VAL A 428 1.30 -3.14 -28.70
N ASP A 429 1.37 -2.64 -27.46
CA ASP A 429 0.53 -3.02 -26.29
C ASP A 429 1.18 -2.59 -24.96
N ASP A 430 0.98 -1.34 -24.57
CA ASP A 430 1.15 -0.87 -23.18
C ASP A 430 -0.14 -1.17 -22.39
N PRO A 431 -0.09 -1.78 -21.19
CA PRO A 431 -1.24 -1.86 -20.31
C PRO A 431 -1.51 -0.51 -19.60
N PRO A 432 -2.79 -0.19 -19.31
CA PRO A 432 -3.25 1.18 -19.10
C PRO A 432 -2.77 1.81 -17.80
N ASP A 433 -2.22 3.02 -17.94
CA ASP A 433 -1.98 3.96 -16.87
C ASP A 433 -3.33 4.54 -16.40
N LEU A 434 -3.66 4.33 -15.12
CA LEU A 434 -4.88 4.85 -14.49
C LEU A 434 -4.65 6.32 -14.08
N ALA A 435 -4.54 7.20 -15.08
CA ALA A 435 -4.66 8.64 -14.93
C ALA A 435 -5.97 9.08 -15.59
N MET A 436 -6.96 9.47 -14.78
CA MET A 436 -8.15 10.15 -15.28
C MET A 436 -7.76 11.56 -15.76
N GLU A 437 -7.68 11.75 -17.07
CA GLU A 437 -7.73 13.08 -17.68
C GLU A 437 -9.18 13.44 -18.02
N ILE A 438 -9.59 14.63 -17.58
CA ILE A 438 -10.85 15.28 -17.92
C ILE A 438 -10.56 16.13 -19.16
N ASP A 439 -11.23 15.85 -20.28
CA ASP A 439 -11.14 16.65 -21.50
C ASP A 439 -11.76 18.05 -21.30
N VAL A 440 -10.98 19.08 -21.61
CA VAL A 440 -11.46 20.46 -21.83
C VAL A 440 -11.00 20.86 -23.23
N PRO A 441 -11.89 21.35 -24.13
CA PRO A 441 -11.54 21.54 -25.53
C PRO A 441 -10.53 22.68 -25.75
N HIS A 442 -9.47 22.40 -26.50
CA HIS A 442 -8.47 23.37 -26.95
C HIS A 442 -8.80 23.92 -28.35
N SER A 443 -8.98 25.25 -28.43
CA SER A 443 -8.85 26.02 -29.68
C SER A 443 -7.36 26.34 -29.95
N PRO A 444 -6.95 26.51 -31.22
CA PRO A 444 -5.54 26.59 -31.59
C PRO A 444 -4.95 27.97 -31.27
N ARG A 445 -3.90 28.02 -30.44
CA ARG A 445 -3.06 29.22 -30.26
C ARG A 445 -1.69 29.01 -30.91
N GLN A 446 -1.37 29.96 -31.78
CA GLN A 446 -0.08 30.11 -32.47
C GLN A 446 1.08 30.20 -31.48
N SER A 447 2.20 29.60 -31.87
CA SER A 447 3.49 29.59 -31.20
C SER A 447 4.12 30.99 -31.21
N LEU A 448 4.31 31.55 -30.01
CA LEU A 448 5.25 32.65 -29.76
C LEU A 448 6.12 32.23 -28.57
N GLU A 449 7.42 32.09 -28.80
CA GLU A 449 8.42 31.83 -27.76
C GLU A 449 8.52 33.02 -26.78
N PRO A 450 8.64 32.79 -25.46
CA PRO A 450 8.89 33.88 -24.51
C PRO A 450 10.39 34.28 -24.51
N PRO A 451 10.72 35.58 -24.35
CA PRO A 451 12.11 36.03 -24.34
C PRO A 451 12.84 35.57 -23.06
N ALA A 452 14.12 35.22 -23.22
CA ALA A 452 15.00 34.80 -22.13
C ALA A 452 15.12 35.89 -21.04
N THR A 453 14.63 35.59 -19.84
CA THR A 453 14.79 36.47 -18.68
C THR A 453 16.26 36.54 -18.25
N GLN A 454 16.90 37.69 -18.46
CA GLN A 454 18.24 37.96 -17.96
C GLN A 454 18.25 37.95 -16.41
N ARG A 455 19.15 37.17 -15.81
CA ARG A 455 19.29 37.09 -14.35
C ARG A 455 19.91 38.39 -13.80
N LYS A 456 19.30 38.93 -12.73
CA LYS A 456 19.76 40.13 -12.01
C LYS A 456 20.72 39.74 -10.88
N CYS A 457 21.87 40.40 -10.78
CA CYS A 457 22.86 40.14 -9.76
C CYS A 457 22.37 40.59 -8.38
N GLY A 458 22.33 39.68 -7.40
CA GLY A 458 21.90 39.99 -6.03
C GLY A 458 22.86 40.87 -5.20
N ASN A 459 24.00 41.27 -5.76
CA ASN A 459 24.99 42.14 -5.08
C ASN A 459 24.92 43.59 -5.57
N CYS A 460 24.95 43.81 -6.89
CA CYS A 460 24.95 45.15 -7.50
C CYS A 460 23.68 45.47 -8.29
N GLY A 461 22.74 44.52 -8.41
CA GLY A 461 21.48 44.73 -9.13
C GLY A 461 21.59 44.77 -10.66
N GLN A 462 22.78 44.58 -11.24
CA GLN A 462 22.99 44.60 -12.70
C GLN A 462 22.66 43.25 -13.35
N PHE A 463 22.25 43.28 -14.61
CA PHE A 463 21.90 42.08 -15.38
C PHE A 463 23.13 41.43 -16.02
N GLY A 464 23.04 40.14 -16.32
CA GLY A 464 24.06 39.41 -17.11
C GLY A 464 25.15 38.70 -16.30
N HIS A 465 25.12 38.77 -14.97
CA HIS A 465 26.05 38.02 -14.11
C HIS A 465 25.44 37.68 -12.75
N ASN A 466 26.06 36.78 -11.99
CA ASN A 466 25.58 36.37 -10.66
C ASN A 466 26.46 36.95 -9.53
N ARG A 467 26.04 36.75 -8.27
CA ARG A 467 26.73 37.30 -7.09
C ARG A 467 28.20 36.86 -6.97
N ARG A 468 28.59 35.69 -7.48
CA ARG A 468 29.97 35.17 -7.41
C ARG A 468 30.89 35.83 -8.44
N THR A 469 30.34 36.22 -9.58
CA THR A 469 31.08 36.86 -10.69
C THR A 469 30.89 38.38 -10.71
N CYS A 470 30.49 38.98 -9.58
CA CYS A 470 30.20 40.40 -9.49
C CYS A 470 31.50 41.23 -9.42
N PRO A 471 31.71 42.23 -10.30
CA PRO A 471 32.90 43.10 -10.27
C PRO A 471 33.08 43.83 -8.94
N CYS A 472 31.99 44.12 -8.22
CA CYS A 472 32.01 44.76 -6.91
C CYS A 472 32.63 43.89 -5.80
N ASN A 473 32.89 42.60 -6.04
CA ASN A 473 33.60 41.76 -5.07
C ASN A 473 35.12 41.90 -5.17
N GLN A 474 35.66 42.52 -6.22
CA GLN A 474 37.12 42.66 -6.39
C GLN A 474 37.71 43.87 -5.65
N SER A 475 36.88 44.76 -5.08
CA SER A 475 37.35 45.96 -4.37
C SER A 475 37.59 45.78 -2.86
N MET A 476 37.53 44.56 -2.33
CA MET A 476 37.77 44.30 -0.89
C MET A 476 39.10 43.58 -0.57
N ASN A 477 39.96 43.28 -1.55
CA ASN A 477 41.21 42.54 -1.30
C ASN A 477 42.51 43.39 -1.34
N ASN A 478 42.45 44.72 -1.49
CA ASN A 478 43.65 45.59 -1.56
C ASN A 478 43.76 46.58 -0.37
N ARG A 479 43.60 46.11 0.87
CA ARG A 479 44.06 46.82 2.08
C ARG A 479 44.53 45.83 3.13
N ASN A 480 45.75 45.32 2.97
CA ASN A 480 46.62 44.85 4.04
C ASN A 480 47.99 44.52 3.44
N GLU A 481 48.76 45.57 3.12
CA GLU A 481 50.22 45.50 3.01
C GLU A 481 50.75 46.92 3.30
N PHE A 482 51.76 46.98 4.17
CA PHE A 482 52.59 48.11 4.62
C PHE A 482 52.26 48.83 5.95
N VAL A 483 53.19 48.56 6.89
CA VAL A 483 53.60 49.18 8.18
C VAL A 483 52.80 48.81 9.42
#